data_AF-A0A6S7FPD9-F1
#
_entry.id   AF-A0A6S7FPD9-F1
#
_cell.length_a   1.000
_cell.length_b   1.000
_cell.length_c   1.000
_cell.angle_alpha   90.00
_cell.angle_beta   90.00
_cell.angle_gamma   90.00
#
_symmetry.space_group_name_H-M   'P 1'
#
loop_
_entity.id
_entity.type
_entity.pdbx_description
1 polymer ?
#
loop_
_entity_poly.entity_id
_entity_poly.type
_entity_poly.pdbx_seq_one_letter_code
_entity_poly.pdbx_strand_id
1 'polypeptide(L)'
;MFWKCFKHIGKSGDLLSVKEYHSLLSLICSDFPHEIVQKSARIVLMEDAMDCLMSFNDFLSAFQMQLYYEEFLAKCNEIYDEIASGSHRSAQVVVVPTSDSKSKRHKNTEKVSQLESSNSLDGVDSMSFYDEILHHVVHHSSTAKTISIPPSESLKQILSSANRVTFYGFLMALAKNDLIYQSIGAVPHKSRLADEDASER
;
A
#
# COMPACT_ATOMS: atom_id res chain seq x y z
N MET A 1 0.80 -20.86 -22.03
CA MET A 1 -0.56 -20.53 -22.52
C MET A 1 -0.96 -19.11 -22.13
N PHE A 2 -0.97 -18.77 -20.84
CA PHE A 2 -1.30 -17.42 -20.34
C PHE A 2 -0.53 -16.26 -21.01
N TRP A 3 0.80 -16.36 -21.13
CA TRP A 3 1.63 -15.35 -21.82
C TRP A 3 1.28 -15.17 -23.31
N LYS A 4 0.96 -16.28 -24.01
CA LYS A 4 0.53 -16.25 -25.41
C LYS A 4 -0.84 -15.57 -25.56
N CYS A 5 -1.75 -15.77 -24.61
CA CYS A 5 -3.04 -15.08 -24.55
C CYS A 5 -2.87 -13.60 -24.24
N PHE A 6 -1.99 -13.25 -23.30
CA PHE A 6 -1.63 -11.86 -22.99
C PHE A 6 -1.12 -11.12 -24.24
N LYS A 7 -0.12 -11.67 -24.94
CA LYS A 7 0.39 -11.11 -26.21
C LYS A 7 -0.70 -10.96 -27.28
N HIS A 8 -1.73 -11.83 -27.28
CA HIS A 8 -2.81 -11.76 -28.26
C HIS A 8 -3.88 -10.70 -27.96
N ILE A 9 -4.17 -10.46 -26.67
CA ILE A 9 -5.14 -9.47 -26.22
C ILE A 9 -4.52 -8.06 -26.23
N GLY A 10 -3.24 -7.95 -25.88
CA GLY A 10 -2.49 -6.69 -25.78
C GLY A 10 -2.18 -5.98 -27.10
N LYS A 11 -3.08 -6.03 -28.09
CA LYS A 11 -2.99 -5.38 -29.42
C LYS A 11 -2.59 -3.88 -29.34
N SER A 12 -2.66 -3.27 -28.16
CA SER A 12 -2.18 -1.93 -27.80
C SER A 12 -0.93 -1.97 -26.90
N GLY A 13 0.20 -2.45 -27.40
CA GLY A 13 1.52 -2.18 -26.81
C GLY A 13 1.76 -2.73 -25.39
N ASP A 14 1.39 -3.99 -25.12
CA ASP A 14 1.65 -4.70 -23.85
C ASP A 14 0.97 -4.11 -22.59
N LEU A 15 -0.06 -3.28 -22.77
CA LEU A 15 -0.88 -2.78 -21.66
C LEU A 15 -2.30 -3.33 -21.76
N LEU A 16 -2.87 -3.70 -20.63
CA LEU A 16 -4.25 -4.22 -20.54
C LEU A 16 -5.04 -3.48 -19.46
N SER A 17 -6.35 -3.44 -19.63
CA SER A 17 -7.30 -2.96 -18.63
C SER A 17 -7.54 -4.01 -17.54
N VAL A 18 -8.11 -3.59 -16.41
CA VAL A 18 -8.51 -4.48 -15.30
C VAL A 18 -9.45 -5.61 -15.78
N LYS A 19 -10.36 -5.30 -16.71
CA LYS A 19 -11.29 -6.29 -17.29
C LYS A 19 -10.57 -7.34 -18.14
N GLU A 20 -9.56 -6.92 -18.90
CA GLU A 20 -8.77 -7.83 -19.71
C GLU A 20 -7.88 -8.73 -18.85
N TYR A 21 -7.27 -8.21 -17.77
CA TYR A 21 -6.55 -9.03 -16.80
C TYR A 21 -7.45 -10.05 -16.11
N HIS A 22 -8.66 -9.63 -15.70
CA HIS A 22 -9.64 -10.54 -15.13
C HIS A 22 -10.01 -11.63 -16.14
N SER A 23 -10.28 -11.26 -17.39
CA SER A 23 -10.57 -12.23 -18.47
C SER A 23 -9.42 -13.22 -18.69
N LEU A 24 -8.17 -12.76 -18.61
CA LEU A 24 -7.00 -13.64 -18.69
C LEU A 24 -6.94 -14.64 -17.54
N LEU A 25 -7.16 -14.18 -16.31
CA LEU A 25 -7.20 -15.06 -15.13
C LEU A 25 -8.36 -16.05 -15.20
N SER A 26 -9.50 -15.63 -15.78
CA SER A 26 -10.66 -16.48 -16.03
C SER A 26 -10.39 -17.64 -16.99
N LEU A 27 -9.36 -17.56 -17.84
CA LEU A 27 -8.92 -18.68 -18.68
C LEU A 27 -8.29 -19.81 -17.85
N ILE A 28 -7.69 -19.49 -16.71
CA ILE A 28 -7.07 -20.45 -15.80
C ILE A 28 -8.09 -20.91 -14.75
N CYS A 29 -8.89 -19.99 -14.24
CA CYS A 29 -9.90 -20.23 -13.21
C CYS A 29 -11.18 -19.47 -13.58
N SER A 30 -12.17 -20.18 -14.14
CA SER A 30 -13.38 -19.58 -14.71
C SER A 30 -14.20 -18.72 -13.74
N ASP A 31 -14.06 -18.94 -12.44
CA ASP A 31 -14.76 -18.22 -11.38
C ASP A 31 -13.80 -17.36 -10.53
N PHE A 32 -12.70 -16.89 -11.12
CA PHE A 32 -11.73 -16.06 -10.41
C PHE A 32 -12.39 -14.73 -9.97
N PRO A 33 -12.22 -14.31 -8.70
CA PRO A 33 -12.88 -13.12 -8.17
C PRO A 33 -12.35 -11.82 -8.80
N HIS A 34 -13.27 -11.02 -9.36
CA HIS A 34 -12.94 -9.72 -9.95
C HIS A 34 -12.38 -8.73 -8.91
N GLU A 35 -12.85 -8.82 -7.66
CA GLU A 35 -12.43 -7.95 -6.56
C GLU A 35 -10.92 -7.98 -6.34
N ILE A 36 -10.29 -9.16 -6.43
CA ILE A 36 -8.85 -9.30 -6.23
C ILE A 36 -8.07 -8.60 -7.35
N VAL A 37 -8.57 -8.69 -8.59
CA VAL A 37 -7.97 -7.99 -9.74
C VAL A 37 -8.11 -6.49 -9.58
N GLN A 38 -9.26 -6.02 -9.11
CA GLN A 38 -9.52 -4.59 -8.87
C GLN A 38 -8.67 -4.04 -7.71
N LYS A 39 -8.54 -4.77 -6.59
CA LYS A 39 -7.68 -4.40 -5.46
C LYS A 39 -6.22 -4.30 -5.91
N SER A 40 -5.75 -5.26 -6.70
CA SER A 40 -4.40 -5.24 -7.29
C SER A 40 -4.21 -4.04 -8.21
N ALA A 41 -5.20 -3.73 -9.04
CA ALA A 41 -5.17 -2.57 -9.90
C ALA A 41 -5.06 -1.24 -9.13
N ARG A 42 -5.72 -1.10 -7.98
CA ARG A 42 -5.65 0.11 -7.12
C ARG A 42 -4.28 0.33 -6.47
N ILE A 43 -3.42 -0.69 -6.41
CA ILE A 43 -2.03 -0.52 -5.96
C ILE A 43 -1.21 0.22 -7.02
N VAL A 44 -1.54 0.03 -8.31
CA VAL A 44 -0.81 0.57 -9.46
C VAL A 44 -1.47 1.84 -10.00
N LEU A 45 -2.79 1.86 -10.10
CA LEU A 45 -3.57 2.97 -10.64
C LEU A 45 -4.22 3.74 -9.50
N MET A 46 -4.25 5.07 -9.64
CA MET A 46 -5.05 5.92 -8.76
C MET A 46 -6.53 5.61 -8.94
N GLU A 47 -7.37 5.88 -7.92
CA GLU A 47 -8.79 5.52 -7.96
C GLU A 47 -9.55 6.18 -9.11
N ASP A 48 -9.16 7.38 -9.50
CA ASP A 48 -9.69 8.16 -10.62
C ASP A 48 -9.13 7.73 -11.99
N ALA A 49 -8.16 6.83 -12.00
CA ALA A 49 -7.46 6.34 -13.19
C ALA A 49 -7.68 4.83 -13.44
N MET A 50 -8.72 4.23 -12.86
CA MET A 50 -8.97 2.78 -12.96
C MET A 50 -9.35 2.29 -14.37
N ASP A 51 -9.70 3.20 -15.27
CA ASP A 51 -9.92 2.92 -16.70
C ASP A 51 -8.61 2.93 -17.52
N CYS A 52 -7.48 3.30 -16.91
CA CYS A 52 -6.18 3.26 -17.58
C CYS A 52 -5.68 1.82 -17.77
N LEU A 53 -4.80 1.66 -18.77
CA LEU A 53 -4.14 0.39 -19.05
C LEU A 53 -2.88 0.26 -18.19
N MET A 54 -2.56 -0.96 -17.76
CA MET A 54 -1.37 -1.27 -16.96
C MET A 54 -0.54 -2.38 -17.61
N SER A 55 0.77 -2.31 -17.39
CA SER A 55 1.70 -3.31 -17.92
C SER A 55 1.54 -4.65 -17.19
N PHE A 56 1.91 -5.73 -17.86
CA PHE A 56 1.88 -7.06 -17.24
C PHE A 56 2.70 -7.12 -15.97
N ASN A 57 3.88 -6.49 -16.00
CA ASN A 57 4.79 -6.48 -14.87
C ASN A 57 4.19 -5.75 -13.68
N ASP A 58 3.63 -4.56 -13.88
CA ASP A 58 3.02 -3.79 -12.79
C ASP A 58 1.80 -4.51 -12.21
N PHE A 59 0.96 -5.09 -13.08
CA PHE A 59 -0.18 -5.90 -12.64
C PHE A 59 0.28 -7.11 -11.83
N LEU A 60 1.23 -7.90 -12.35
CA LEU A 60 1.70 -9.12 -11.70
C LEU A 60 2.33 -8.81 -10.33
N SER A 61 3.13 -7.75 -10.27
CA SER A 61 3.73 -7.22 -9.05
C SER A 61 2.70 -6.89 -7.98
N ALA A 62 1.70 -6.07 -8.32
CA ALA A 62 0.63 -5.73 -7.40
C ALA A 62 -0.27 -6.92 -7.05
N PHE A 63 -0.52 -7.81 -8.00
CA PHE A 63 -1.34 -9.00 -7.82
C PHE A 63 -0.70 -10.01 -6.86
N GLN A 64 0.60 -10.22 -6.96
CA GLN A 64 1.36 -11.06 -6.02
C GLN A 64 1.32 -10.48 -4.61
N MET A 65 1.52 -9.16 -4.47
CA MET A 65 1.38 -8.50 -3.19
C MET A 65 -0.03 -8.62 -2.61
N GLN A 66 -1.06 -8.38 -3.43
CA GLN A 66 -2.45 -8.44 -3.01
C GLN A 66 -2.83 -9.83 -2.51
N LEU A 67 -2.32 -10.89 -3.15
CA LEU A 67 -2.60 -12.28 -2.74
C LEU A 67 -1.77 -12.73 -1.53
N TYR A 68 -0.48 -12.35 -1.48
CA TYR A 68 0.43 -12.88 -0.46
C TYR A 68 0.39 -12.10 0.86
N TYR A 69 0.11 -10.80 0.79
CA TYR A 69 0.11 -9.89 1.94
C TYR A 69 -1.27 -9.28 2.22
N GLU A 70 -2.38 -9.87 1.76
CA GLU A 70 -3.73 -9.31 1.88
C GLU A 70 -4.05 -8.82 3.31
N GLU A 71 -3.88 -9.70 4.30
CA GLU A 71 -4.18 -9.39 5.70
C GLU A 71 -3.25 -8.31 6.27
N PHE A 72 -1.99 -8.30 5.84
CA PHE A 72 -1.03 -7.26 6.24
C PHE A 72 -1.43 -5.90 5.67
N LEU A 73 -1.80 -5.84 4.39
CA LEU A 73 -2.22 -4.61 3.73
C LEU A 73 -3.51 -4.05 4.34
N ALA A 74 -4.47 -4.92 4.68
CA ALA A 74 -5.70 -4.53 5.37
C ALA A 74 -5.40 -3.85 6.72
N LYS A 75 -4.51 -4.45 7.54
CA LYS A 75 -4.09 -3.86 8.82
C LYS A 75 -3.34 -2.54 8.65
N CYS A 76 -2.47 -2.43 7.64
CA CYS A 76 -1.77 -1.18 7.37
C CYS A 76 -2.76 -0.06 6.98
N ASN A 77 -3.84 -0.39 6.27
CA ASN A 77 -4.90 0.57 5.96
C ASN A 77 -5.62 1.05 7.23
N GLU A 78 -6.00 0.13 8.12
CA GLU A 78 -6.63 0.46 9.41
C GLU A 78 -5.74 1.39 10.24
N ILE A 79 -4.46 1.07 10.38
CA ILE A 79 -3.47 1.89 11.11
C ILE A 79 -3.33 3.27 10.46
N TYR A 80 -3.25 3.32 9.12
CA TYR A 80 -3.15 4.57 8.39
C TYR A 80 -4.36 5.47 8.65
N ASP A 81 -5.58 4.92 8.57
CA ASP A 81 -6.83 5.64 8.80
C ASP A 81 -6.94 6.14 10.25
N GLU A 82 -6.48 5.36 11.24
CA GLU A 82 -6.40 5.77 12.64
C GLU A 82 -5.46 6.96 12.87
N ILE A 83 -4.28 6.94 12.24
CA ILE A 83 -3.31 8.04 12.31
C ILE A 83 -3.84 9.27 11.55
N ALA A 84 -4.36 9.07 10.35
CA ALA A 84 -4.86 10.15 9.49
C ALA A 84 -6.09 10.86 10.08
N SER A 85 -6.97 10.11 10.75
CA SER A 85 -8.13 10.68 11.46
C SER A 85 -7.78 11.41 12.76
N GLY A 86 -6.52 11.34 13.21
CA GLY A 86 -6.08 11.92 14.48
C GLY A 86 -6.67 11.20 15.71
N SER A 87 -7.30 10.04 15.51
CA SER A 87 -7.78 9.18 16.60
C SER A 87 -6.63 8.43 17.27
N HIS A 88 -5.48 8.33 16.60
CA HIS A 88 -4.28 7.72 17.14
C HIS A 88 -3.74 8.52 18.34
N ARG A 89 -3.95 7.98 19.53
CA ARG A 89 -3.36 8.47 20.78
C ARG A 89 -2.05 7.74 21.01
N SER A 90 -0.95 8.28 20.49
CA SER A 90 0.38 7.85 20.92
C SER A 90 0.41 7.90 22.45
N ALA A 91 0.76 6.80 23.09
CA ALA A 91 0.72 6.61 24.55
C ALA A 91 1.76 7.46 25.31
N GLN A 92 2.25 8.55 24.72
CA GLN A 92 3.17 9.51 25.34
C GLN A 92 2.73 10.96 25.12
N VAL A 93 1.65 11.39 25.78
CA VAL A 93 1.67 12.66 26.54
C VAL A 93 0.68 12.55 27.71
N VAL A 94 1.16 12.14 28.87
CA VAL A 94 0.48 12.41 30.14
C VAL A 94 0.79 13.86 30.52
N VAL A 95 0.01 14.83 30.01
CA VAL A 95 -0.02 16.15 30.66
C VAL A 95 -0.92 15.99 31.86
N VAL A 96 -0.31 15.74 33.02
CA VAL A 96 -1.00 15.84 34.30
C VAL A 96 -1.45 17.30 34.44
N PRO A 97 -2.75 17.60 34.65
CA PRO A 97 -3.15 18.93 35.10
C PRO A 97 -2.70 19.05 36.55
N THR A 98 -1.49 19.54 36.77
CA THR A 98 -1.10 19.99 38.11
C THR A 98 -2.00 21.17 38.45
N SER A 99 -3.01 20.90 39.26
CA SER A 99 -3.90 21.90 39.81
C SER A 99 -3.11 22.77 40.77
N ASP A 100 -2.90 24.05 40.43
CA ASP A 100 -2.64 25.07 41.44
C ASP A 100 -3.36 26.40 41.11
N SER A 101 -4.45 26.60 41.85
CA SER A 101 -4.67 27.81 42.65
C SER A 101 -4.54 29.20 41.97
N LYS A 102 -5.67 29.67 41.42
CA LYS A 102 -6.20 31.07 41.47
C LYS A 102 -5.22 32.26 41.29
N SER A 103 -5.31 32.95 40.16
CA SER A 103 -5.36 34.42 40.13
C SER A 103 -6.23 34.95 38.98
N LYS A 104 -6.86 36.09 39.22
CA LYS A 104 -8.04 36.63 38.53
C LYS A 104 -7.68 37.45 37.28
N ARG A 105 -8.60 37.40 36.31
CA ARG A 105 -9.01 38.46 35.36
C ARG A 105 -7.93 39.05 34.42
N HIS A 106 -8.10 38.76 33.13
CA HIS A 106 -8.55 39.78 32.18
C HIS A 106 -9.44 39.12 31.11
N LYS A 107 -10.64 39.68 30.93
CA LYS A 107 -11.49 39.42 29.76
C LYS A 107 -10.82 40.13 28.58
N ASN A 108 -10.30 39.37 27.63
CA ASN A 108 -10.37 39.75 26.23
C ASN A 108 -10.75 38.51 25.43
N THR A 109 -12.00 38.54 25.00
CA THR A 109 -12.59 37.59 24.07
C THR A 109 -12.11 37.99 22.69
N GLU A 110 -10.99 37.44 22.26
CA GLU A 110 -10.72 37.26 20.84
C GLU A 110 -10.60 35.76 20.60
N LYS A 111 -11.67 35.24 20.02
CA LYS A 111 -11.74 33.92 19.42
C LYS A 111 -10.64 33.85 18.37
N VAL A 112 -9.53 33.21 18.69
CA VAL A 112 -8.64 32.65 17.67
C VAL A 112 -9.32 31.38 17.20
N SER A 113 -10.22 31.58 16.23
CA SER A 113 -10.54 30.69 15.13
C SER A 113 -9.43 29.64 14.98
N GLN A 114 -9.63 28.34 15.21
CA GLN A 114 -10.44 27.46 14.37
C GLN A 114 -10.51 28.00 12.93
N LEU A 115 -9.36 28.06 12.27
CA LEU A 115 -9.11 28.02 10.82
C LEU A 115 -7.67 28.51 10.62
N GLU A 116 -6.97 27.92 9.64
CA GLU A 116 -5.55 28.12 9.28
C GLU A 116 -4.58 27.26 10.11
N SER A 117 -4.19 26.06 9.68
CA SER A 117 -3.65 25.72 8.37
C SER A 117 -3.86 24.21 8.14
N SER A 118 -4.66 23.68 7.22
CA SER A 118 -4.48 23.79 5.76
C SER A 118 -3.03 23.95 5.30
N ASN A 119 -2.09 23.31 6.00
CA ASN A 119 -0.92 22.77 5.34
C ASN A 119 -1.31 21.37 4.87
N SER A 120 -1.90 21.32 3.68
CA SER A 120 -2.15 20.10 2.91
C SER A 120 -0.81 19.46 2.51
N LEU A 121 -0.04 19.01 3.50
CA LEU A 121 0.96 17.98 3.29
C LEU A 121 0.19 16.66 3.37
N ASP A 122 -0.35 16.25 2.23
CA ASP A 122 -1.07 14.98 2.07
C ASP A 122 -0.26 13.81 2.68
N GLY A 123 -0.93 12.89 3.35
CA GLY A 123 -0.31 11.73 4.03
C GLY A 123 -0.06 11.86 5.53
N VAL A 124 0.40 10.78 6.16
CA VAL A 124 0.77 10.67 7.60
C VAL A 124 2.29 10.75 7.78
N ASP A 125 2.77 10.98 9.00
CA ASP A 125 4.22 10.91 9.30
C ASP A 125 4.74 9.48 9.10
N SER A 126 5.75 9.31 8.25
CA SER A 126 6.19 7.99 7.78
C SER A 126 6.81 7.13 8.88
N MET A 127 7.56 7.76 9.80
CA MET A 127 8.21 7.02 10.88
C MET A 127 7.22 6.65 11.98
N SER A 128 6.27 7.54 12.29
CA SER A 128 5.16 7.21 13.19
C SER A 128 4.33 6.05 12.64
N PHE A 129 4.06 6.04 11.33
CA PHE A 129 3.38 4.92 10.67
C PHE A 129 4.19 3.62 10.72
N TYR A 130 5.50 3.68 10.52
CA TYR A 130 6.39 2.51 10.63
C TYR A 130 6.36 1.91 12.04
N ASP A 131 6.50 2.74 13.07
CA ASP A 131 6.51 2.30 14.46
C ASP A 131 5.18 1.63 14.83
N GLU A 132 4.06 2.17 14.34
CA GLU A 132 2.73 1.61 14.59
C GLU A 132 2.50 0.29 13.83
N ILE A 133 2.99 0.17 12.59
CA ILE A 133 3.01 -1.10 11.86
C ILE A 133 3.80 -2.14 12.66
N LEU A 134 4.99 -1.80 13.18
CA LEU A 134 5.76 -2.73 13.99
C LEU A 134 5.02 -3.11 15.27
N HIS A 135 4.45 -2.13 15.97
CA HIS A 135 3.71 -2.37 17.20
C HIS A 135 2.49 -3.28 16.97
N HIS A 136 1.65 -2.98 15.98
CA HIS A 136 0.41 -3.70 15.73
C HIS A 136 0.62 -5.01 14.99
N VAL A 137 1.50 -5.06 13.99
CA VAL A 137 1.66 -6.25 13.16
C VAL A 137 2.61 -7.26 13.81
N VAL A 138 3.73 -6.81 14.40
CA VAL A 138 4.73 -7.72 14.98
C VAL A 138 4.29 -8.25 16.35
N HIS A 139 3.62 -7.44 17.20
CA HIS A 139 3.11 -7.97 18.47
C HIS A 139 1.83 -8.82 18.29
N HIS A 140 0.91 -8.51 17.36
CA HIS A 140 -0.25 -9.39 17.13
C HIS A 140 0.09 -10.69 16.35
N SER A 141 1.17 -10.73 15.57
CA SER A 141 1.55 -11.98 14.89
C SER A 141 2.02 -13.06 15.88
N SER A 142 2.28 -12.70 17.14
CA SER A 142 2.60 -13.64 18.21
C SER A 142 1.39 -14.41 18.75
N THR A 143 0.16 -13.91 18.53
CA THR A 143 -1.07 -14.46 19.13
C THR A 143 -2.10 -14.96 18.11
N ALA A 144 -2.05 -14.55 16.85
CA ALA A 144 -2.94 -15.03 15.80
C ALA A 144 -2.14 -15.56 14.60
N LYS A 145 -2.59 -16.69 14.04
CA LYS A 145 -2.16 -17.35 12.80
C LYS A 145 -1.23 -16.52 11.90
N THR A 146 -0.09 -17.13 11.56
CA THR A 146 0.91 -16.80 10.52
C THR A 146 0.48 -15.78 9.45
N ILE A 147 0.43 -14.50 9.81
CA ILE A 147 0.29 -13.41 8.83
C ILE A 147 1.65 -13.29 8.12
N SER A 148 1.64 -13.34 6.80
CA SER A 148 2.83 -13.01 6.00
C SER A 148 3.13 -11.52 6.15
N ILE A 149 4.36 -11.18 6.52
CA ILE A 149 4.79 -9.79 6.73
C ILE A 149 6.01 -9.54 5.83
N PRO A 150 6.07 -8.41 5.08
CA PRO A 150 7.27 -8.04 4.35
C PRO A 150 8.47 -7.87 5.29
N PRO A 151 9.72 -8.06 4.81
CA PRO A 151 10.91 -7.84 5.62
C PRO A 151 10.93 -6.42 6.24
N SER A 152 11.23 -6.32 7.53
CA SER A 152 11.22 -5.05 8.27
C SER A 152 12.21 -4.02 7.72
N GLU A 153 13.34 -4.46 7.16
CA GLU A 153 14.31 -3.61 6.47
C GLU A 153 13.69 -2.95 5.23
N SER A 154 12.93 -3.72 4.43
CA SER A 154 12.24 -3.19 3.25
C SER A 154 11.21 -2.13 3.62
N LEU A 155 10.43 -2.38 4.69
CA LEU A 155 9.45 -1.41 5.20
C LEU A 155 10.12 -0.13 5.68
N LYS A 156 11.21 -0.25 6.44
CA LYS A 156 11.99 0.89 6.93
C LYS A 156 12.59 1.68 5.77
N GLN A 157 13.14 1.02 4.77
CA GLN A 157 13.71 1.67 3.59
C GLN A 157 12.64 2.48 2.83
N ILE A 158 11.45 1.91 2.66
CA ILE A 158 10.34 2.59 1.98
C ILE A 158 9.89 3.82 2.79
N LEU A 159 9.64 3.66 4.09
CA LEU A 159 9.10 4.73 4.92
C LEU A 159 10.13 5.80 5.30
N SER A 160 11.42 5.48 5.29
CA SER A 160 12.50 6.48 5.49
C SER A 160 12.77 7.34 4.26
N SER A 161 12.18 7.03 3.10
CA SER A 161 12.40 7.79 1.86
C SER A 161 11.76 9.18 1.86
N ALA A 162 10.69 9.36 2.64
CA ALA A 162 9.95 10.62 2.73
C ALA A 162 9.46 10.83 4.17
N ASN A 163 9.40 12.08 4.64
CA ASN A 163 8.88 12.40 5.97
C ASN A 163 7.38 12.11 6.10
N ARG A 164 6.63 12.19 5.00
CA ARG A 164 5.20 11.89 4.97
C ARG A 164 4.87 10.96 3.81
N VAL A 165 3.87 10.11 4.02
CA VAL A 165 3.44 9.10 3.07
C VAL A 165 1.92 9.03 3.03
N THR A 166 1.34 8.95 1.83
CA THR A 166 -0.08 8.59 1.66
C THR A 166 -0.20 7.08 1.58
N PHE A 167 -1.37 6.51 1.93
CA PHE A 167 -1.54 5.06 1.85
C PHE A 167 -1.30 4.53 0.43
N TYR A 168 -1.79 5.23 -0.59
CA TYR A 168 -1.49 4.92 -1.99
C TYR A 168 0.01 4.98 -2.30
N GLY A 169 0.71 6.02 -1.85
CA GLY A 169 2.16 6.16 -2.02
C GLY A 169 2.94 5.02 -1.36
N PHE A 170 2.50 4.57 -0.19
CA PHE A 170 3.04 3.41 0.51
C PHE A 170 2.84 2.12 -0.30
N LEU A 171 1.62 1.84 -0.75
CA LEU A 171 1.30 0.66 -1.57
C LEU A 171 2.13 0.63 -2.87
N MET A 172 2.24 1.77 -3.55
CA MET A 172 3.05 1.92 -4.76
C MET A 172 4.54 1.66 -4.49
N ALA A 173 5.06 2.16 -3.37
CA ALA A 173 6.46 1.96 -3.00
C ALA A 173 6.76 0.50 -2.63
N LEU A 174 5.83 -0.17 -1.94
CA LEU A 174 5.92 -1.62 -1.71
C LEU A 174 5.92 -2.38 -3.05
N ALA A 175 5.03 -2.03 -3.97
CA ALA A 175 4.92 -2.67 -5.27
C ALA A 175 6.12 -2.44 -6.20
N LYS A 176 7.03 -1.51 -5.86
CA LYS A 176 8.26 -1.27 -6.61
C LYS A 176 9.51 -1.81 -5.93
N ASN A 177 9.38 -2.39 -4.73
CA ASN A 177 10.54 -2.83 -3.95
C ASN A 177 10.96 -4.26 -4.28
N ASP A 178 12.13 -4.41 -4.89
CA ASP A 178 12.70 -5.70 -5.31
C ASP A 178 12.89 -6.71 -4.14
N LEU A 179 13.17 -6.24 -2.92
CA LEU A 179 13.38 -7.12 -1.76
C LEU A 179 12.08 -7.82 -1.33
N ILE A 180 10.94 -7.15 -1.51
CA ILE A 180 9.63 -7.73 -1.21
C ILE A 180 9.36 -8.88 -2.19
N TYR A 181 9.63 -8.68 -3.47
CA TYR A 181 9.50 -9.73 -4.49
C TYR A 181 10.42 -10.92 -4.26
N GLN A 182 11.67 -10.66 -3.86
CA GLN A 182 12.60 -11.72 -3.48
C GLN A 182 12.08 -12.54 -2.30
N SER A 183 11.42 -11.90 -1.33
CA SER A 183 10.87 -12.58 -0.16
C SER A 183 9.62 -13.43 -0.48
N ILE A 184 8.78 -13.02 -1.45
CA ILE A 184 7.64 -13.82 -1.92
C ILE A 184 8.12 -15.08 -2.68
N GLY A 185 9.35 -15.07 -3.19
CA GLY A 185 9.98 -16.23 -3.85
C GLY A 185 9.51 -16.47 -5.29
N ALA A 186 8.79 -15.52 -5.90
CA ALA A 186 8.16 -15.71 -7.19
C ALA A 186 8.50 -14.58 -8.17
N VAL A 187 9.72 -14.54 -8.71
CA VAL A 187 9.91 -13.90 -10.02
C VAL A 187 10.84 -14.75 -10.89
N PRO A 188 10.40 -15.22 -12.07
CA PRO A 188 11.33 -15.61 -13.12
C PRO A 188 12.08 -14.34 -13.54
N HIS A 189 13.40 -14.32 -13.37
CA HIS A 189 14.27 -13.20 -13.74
C HIS A 189 13.79 -12.49 -15.02
N LYS A 190 13.82 -11.16 -15.04
CA LYS A 190 13.43 -10.28 -16.17
C LYS A 190 13.98 -10.75 -17.54
N SER A 191 15.09 -11.49 -17.56
CA SER A 191 15.69 -12.10 -18.75
C SER A 191 14.88 -13.27 -19.33
N ARG A 192 14.19 -14.07 -18.50
CA ARG A 192 13.60 -15.33 -18.92
C ARG A 192 12.29 -15.19 -19.72
N LEU A 193 11.65 -14.02 -19.68
CA LEU A 193 10.49 -13.70 -20.52
C LEU A 193 10.88 -13.15 -21.90
N ALA A 194 12.10 -12.63 -22.05
CA ALA A 194 12.62 -12.09 -23.31
C ALA A 194 13.29 -13.17 -24.18
N ASP A 195 13.79 -14.25 -23.58
CA ASP A 195 14.60 -15.26 -24.29
C ASP A 195 13.79 -16.27 -25.12
N GLU A 196 12.46 -16.34 -24.98
CA GLU A 196 11.64 -17.20 -25.85
C GLU A 196 11.48 -16.65 -27.29
N ASP A 197 11.79 -15.37 -27.53
CA ASP A 197 11.72 -14.76 -28.87
C ASP A 197 13.01 -14.97 -29.70
N ALA A 198 14.08 -15.56 -29.14
CA ALA A 198 15.36 -15.73 -29.82
C ALA A 198 15.61 -17.15 -30.41
N SER A 199 14.75 -18.14 -30.14
CA SER A 199 15.00 -19.53 -30.54
C SER A 199 14.05 -20.09 -31.61
N GLU A 200 13.11 -19.30 -32.15
CA GLU A 200 12.22 -19.71 -33.26
C GLU A 200 12.33 -18.78 -34.47
N ARG A 201 13.56 -18.60 -34.99
CA ARG A 201 13.78 -18.12 -36.36
C ARG A 201 14.61 -19.12 -37.15
#